data_AF-A0A8T7MNS8-F1
#
_entry.id   AF-A0A8T7MNS8-F1
#
_cell.length_a   1.000
_cell.length_b   1.000
_cell.length_c   1.000
_cell.angle_alpha   90.00
_cell.angle_beta   90.00
_cell.angle_gamma   90.00
#
_symmetry.space_group_name_H-M   'P 1'
#
loop_
_entity.id
_entity.type
_entity.pdbx_description
1 polymer ?
#
loop_
_entity_poly.entity_id
_entity_poly.type
_entity_poly.pdbx_seq_one_letter_code
_entity_poly.pdbx_strand_id
1 'polypeptide(L)'
;MVKSPSELRARWLRQEQRQEIEERLVAEGIDLKRLAAILHLSEADPFDLLLYVAFGQPALTRQERADRLRQEEAAFFERYSPAAREILYIIVTKYANGETEDVGDTELLKVPPLREQGTFMELSGQFGGGTKLREALGELRELLYKL
;
A
#
# COMPACT_ATOMS: atom_id res chain seq x y z
N MET A 1 -5.96 14.72 17.41
CA MET A 1 -5.35 15.41 16.25
C MET A 1 -4.01 14.74 15.98
N VAL A 2 -3.76 14.28 14.75
CA VAL A 2 -2.46 13.73 14.35
C VAL A 2 -1.45 14.87 14.31
N LYS A 3 -0.31 14.74 14.98
CA LYS A 3 0.62 15.85 15.25
C LYS A 3 1.89 15.84 14.41
N SER A 4 2.17 14.76 13.69
CA SER A 4 3.37 14.64 12.86
C SER A 4 3.18 13.66 11.69
N PRO A 5 4.00 13.76 10.64
CA PRO A 5 4.07 12.76 9.57
C PRO A 5 4.28 11.34 10.07
N SER A 6 5.17 11.15 11.07
CA SER A 6 5.44 9.84 11.66
C SER A 6 4.24 9.27 12.41
N GLU A 7 3.48 10.12 13.13
CA GLU A 7 2.23 9.69 13.76
C GLU A 7 1.17 9.32 12.72
N LEU A 8 1.05 10.10 11.64
CA LEU A 8 0.14 9.78 10.54
C LEU A 8 0.50 8.42 9.94
N ARG A 9 1.79 8.19 9.64
CA ARG A 9 2.29 6.91 9.10
C ARG A 9 1.94 5.74 10.03
N ALA A 10 2.23 5.87 11.32
CA ALA A 10 1.99 4.80 12.29
C ALA A 10 0.51 4.43 12.41
N ARG A 11 -0.40 5.40 12.23
CA ARG A 11 -1.84 5.14 12.14
C ARG A 11 -2.22 4.55 10.79
N TRP A 12 -1.72 5.11 9.70
CA TRP A 12 -2.01 4.68 8.33
C TRP A 12 -1.60 3.22 8.04
N LEU A 13 -0.53 2.74 8.68
CA LEU A 13 -0.07 1.35 8.57
C LEU A 13 -1.02 0.33 9.21
N ARG A 14 -1.89 0.77 10.11
CA ARG A 14 -2.88 -0.08 10.79
C ARG A 14 -4.23 0.10 10.10
N GLN A 15 -4.74 -0.97 9.50
CA GLN A 15 -5.97 -0.94 8.70
C GLN A 15 -7.14 -0.30 9.45
N GLU A 16 -7.39 -0.71 10.70
CA GLU A 16 -8.47 -0.15 11.54
C GLU A 16 -8.30 1.37 11.72
N GLN A 17 -7.09 1.84 12.00
CA GLN A 17 -6.83 3.27 12.23
C GLN A 17 -6.83 4.09 10.94
N ARG A 18 -6.46 3.48 9.81
CA ARG A 18 -6.63 4.09 8.49
C ARG A 18 -8.10 4.30 8.19
N GLN A 19 -8.93 3.28 8.40
CA GLN A 19 -10.39 3.40 8.24
C GLN A 19 -10.96 4.48 9.16
N GLU A 20 -10.57 4.51 10.44
CA GLU A 20 -10.98 5.59 11.36
C GLU A 20 -10.58 6.99 10.86
N ILE A 21 -9.41 7.14 10.23
CA ILE A 21 -8.99 8.42 9.64
C ILE A 21 -9.91 8.78 8.47
N GLU A 22 -10.13 7.85 7.55
CA GLU A 22 -10.97 8.04 6.36
C GLU A 22 -12.42 8.36 6.72
N GLU A 23 -13.02 7.59 7.64
CA GLU A 23 -14.38 7.81 8.12
C GLU A 23 -14.54 9.18 8.78
N ARG A 24 -13.56 9.60 9.58
CA ARG A 24 -13.59 10.93 10.20
C ARG A 24 -13.49 12.05 9.18
N LEU A 25 -12.69 11.87 8.12
CA LEU A 25 -12.63 12.85 7.03
C LEU A 25 -13.99 12.97 6.34
N VAL A 26 -14.62 11.85 6.02
CA VAL A 26 -15.96 11.83 5.41
C VAL A 26 -17.00 12.47 6.33
N ALA A 27 -16.96 12.20 7.64
CA ALA A 27 -17.86 12.82 8.62
C ALA A 27 -17.73 14.35 8.68
N GLU A 28 -16.54 14.88 8.40
CA GLU A 28 -16.25 16.32 8.29
C GLU A 28 -16.50 16.86 6.86
N GLY A 29 -17.07 16.05 5.96
CA GLY A 29 -17.38 16.43 4.58
C GLY A 29 -16.17 16.44 3.62
N ILE A 30 -15.06 15.82 4.03
CA ILE A 30 -13.82 15.74 3.25
C ILE A 30 -13.77 14.38 2.54
N ASP A 31 -14.06 14.40 1.23
CA ASP A 31 -13.82 13.28 0.33
C ASP A 31 -12.41 13.41 -0.28
N LEU A 32 -11.54 12.43 -0.04
CA LEU A 32 -10.14 12.48 -0.49
C LEU A 32 -10.01 12.51 -2.02
N LYS A 33 -10.88 11.82 -2.76
CA LYS A 33 -10.84 11.80 -4.23
C LYS A 33 -11.21 13.17 -4.80
N ARG A 34 -12.24 13.81 -4.24
CA ARG A 34 -12.65 15.17 -4.59
C ARG A 34 -11.57 16.19 -4.21
N LEU A 35 -10.97 16.04 -3.03
CA LEU A 35 -9.87 16.90 -2.58
C LEU A 35 -8.67 16.80 -3.54
N ALA A 36 -8.28 15.58 -3.91
CA ALA A 36 -7.23 15.34 -4.90
C ALA A 36 -7.53 16.04 -6.23
N ALA A 37 -8.76 15.91 -6.74
CA ALA A 37 -9.18 16.55 -8.00
C ALA A 37 -9.12 18.09 -7.93
N ILE A 38 -9.56 18.69 -6.83
CA ILE A 38 -9.52 20.16 -6.63
C ILE A 38 -8.08 20.67 -6.61
N LEU A 39 -7.16 19.89 -6.03
CA LEU A 39 -5.74 20.23 -5.94
C LEU A 39 -4.94 19.84 -7.19
N HIS A 40 -5.59 19.27 -8.22
CA HIS A 40 -4.93 18.70 -9.40
C HIS A 40 -3.90 17.60 -9.07
N LEU A 41 -4.19 16.80 -8.05
CA LEU A 41 -3.36 15.71 -7.52
C LEU A 41 -4.08 14.35 -7.59
N SER A 42 -4.87 14.09 -8.63
CA SER A 42 -5.70 12.87 -8.73
C SER A 42 -4.92 11.56 -8.66
N GLU A 43 -3.64 11.58 -9.03
CA GLU A 43 -2.74 10.41 -9.00
C GLU A 43 -2.01 10.26 -7.65
N ALA A 44 -2.12 11.23 -6.76
CA ALA A 44 -1.50 11.19 -5.44
C ALA A 44 -2.03 10.01 -4.64
N ASP A 45 -1.13 9.35 -3.90
CA ASP A 45 -1.56 8.38 -2.90
C ASP A 45 -2.36 9.10 -1.80
N PRO A 46 -3.45 8.51 -1.28
CA PRO A 46 -4.25 9.14 -0.23
C PRO A 46 -3.45 9.51 1.03
N PHE A 47 -2.44 8.73 1.40
CA PHE A 47 -1.54 9.06 2.51
C PHE A 47 -0.71 10.31 2.20
N ASP A 48 -0.11 10.38 1.02
CA ASP A 48 0.72 11.50 0.61
C ASP A 48 -0.11 12.77 0.36
N LEU A 49 -1.37 12.64 -0.08
CA LEU A 49 -2.32 13.75 -0.12
C LEU A 49 -2.56 14.33 1.28
N LEU A 50 -2.73 13.47 2.28
CA LEU A 50 -2.86 13.90 3.67
C LEU A 50 -1.56 14.55 4.20
N LEU A 51 -0.40 14.02 3.84
CA LEU A 51 0.89 14.62 4.19
C LEU A 51 1.05 16.02 3.57
N TYR A 52 0.63 16.18 2.31
CA TYR A 52 0.64 17.45 1.61
C TYR A 52 -0.26 18.48 2.30
N VAL A 53 -1.52 18.12 2.55
CA VAL A 53 -2.49 19.06 3.14
C VAL A 53 -2.18 19.38 4.61
N ALA A 54 -1.77 18.40 5.41
CA ALA A 54 -1.58 18.60 6.84
C ALA A 54 -0.17 19.10 7.21
N PHE A 55 0.85 18.79 6.41
CA PHE A 55 2.26 19.03 6.77
C PHE A 55 3.09 19.68 5.64
N GLY A 56 2.50 19.96 4.48
CA GLY A 56 3.20 20.61 3.36
C GLY A 56 4.28 19.74 2.70
N GLN A 57 4.24 18.42 2.88
CA GLN A 57 5.18 17.50 2.22
C GLN A 57 4.76 17.25 0.75
N PRO A 58 5.69 16.85 -0.14
CA PRO A 58 5.33 16.47 -1.50
C PRO A 58 4.27 15.36 -1.54
N ALA A 59 3.28 15.50 -2.41
CA ALA A 59 2.23 14.50 -2.62
C ALA A 59 2.70 13.45 -3.64
N LEU A 60 3.37 12.39 -3.18
CA LEU A 60 3.79 11.30 -4.05
C LEU A 60 2.58 10.57 -4.64
N THR A 61 2.70 10.19 -5.91
CA THR A 61 1.76 9.30 -6.58
C THR A 61 1.94 7.85 -6.14
N ARG A 62 0.91 7.03 -6.36
CA ARG A 62 1.02 5.57 -6.12
C ARG A 62 2.15 4.94 -6.95
N GLN A 63 2.34 5.42 -8.18
CA GLN A 63 3.44 4.99 -9.05
C GLN A 63 4.80 5.36 -8.45
N GLU A 64 4.99 6.59 -8.00
CA GLU A 64 6.24 7.03 -7.36
C GLU A 64 6.54 6.24 -6.08
N ARG A 65 5.53 5.93 -5.25
CA ARG A 65 5.71 5.07 -4.07
C ARG A 65 6.12 3.66 -4.46
N ALA A 66 5.47 3.07 -5.47
CA ALA A 66 5.80 1.75 -5.97
C ALA A 66 7.23 1.69 -6.53
N ASP A 67 7.64 2.70 -7.29
CA ASP A 67 8.98 2.76 -7.87
C ASP A 67 10.05 2.98 -6.79
N ARG A 68 9.79 3.87 -5.83
CA ARG A 68 10.65 4.06 -4.66
C ARG A 68 10.82 2.76 -3.88
N LEU A 69 9.73 2.04 -3.62
CA LEU A 69 9.76 0.74 -2.94
C LEU A 69 10.63 -0.27 -3.70
N ARG A 70 10.45 -0.41 -5.02
CA ARG A 70 11.22 -1.37 -5.82
C ARG A 70 12.71 -1.00 -5.90
N GLN A 71 13.04 0.29 -5.92
CA GLN A 71 14.41 0.78 -6.03
C GLN A 71 15.16 0.78 -4.70
N GLU A 72 14.57 1.35 -3.65
CA GLU A 72 15.22 1.54 -2.35
C GLU A 72 15.19 0.26 -1.50
N GLU A 73 14.21 -0.62 -1.69
CA GLU A 73 14.02 -1.83 -0.88
C GLU A 73 14.29 -3.12 -1.69
N ALA A 74 15.18 -3.07 -2.69
CA ALA A 74 15.55 -4.22 -3.51
C ALA A 74 15.96 -5.45 -2.67
N ALA A 75 16.69 -5.22 -1.58
CA ALA A 75 17.10 -6.26 -0.64
C ALA A 75 15.92 -7.03 -0.02
N PHE A 76 14.76 -6.38 0.20
CA PHE A 76 13.55 -7.06 0.68
C PHE A 76 13.08 -8.11 -0.33
N PHE A 77 12.98 -7.74 -1.60
CA PHE A 77 12.54 -8.61 -2.69
C PHE A 77 13.51 -9.76 -2.97
N GLU A 78 14.82 -9.51 -2.83
CA GLU A 78 15.87 -10.50 -3.06
C GLU A 78 15.85 -11.68 -2.08
N ARG A 79 15.29 -11.51 -0.88
CA ARG A 79 15.14 -12.59 0.12
C ARG A 79 14.14 -13.67 -0.33
N TYR A 80 13.24 -13.35 -1.25
CA TYR A 80 12.21 -14.27 -1.73
C TYR A 80 12.65 -15.00 -3.01
N SER A 81 12.12 -16.21 -3.20
CA SER A 81 12.28 -16.98 -4.43
C SER A 81 11.73 -16.20 -5.64
N PRO A 82 12.14 -16.52 -6.88
CA PRO A 82 11.62 -15.84 -8.07
C PRO A 82 10.08 -15.81 -8.14
N ALA A 83 9.41 -16.92 -7.80
CA ALA A 83 7.96 -17.01 -7.78
C ALA A 83 7.30 -16.13 -6.70
N ALA A 84 7.80 -16.16 -5.46
CA ALA A 84 7.29 -15.29 -4.39
C ALA A 84 7.54 -13.80 -4.71
N ARG A 85 8.69 -13.49 -5.31
CA ARG A 85 9.05 -12.14 -5.73
C ARG A 85 8.12 -11.62 -6.82
N GLU A 86 7.78 -12.46 -7.80
CA GLU A 86 6.81 -12.11 -8.84
C GLU A 86 5.44 -11.75 -8.25
N ILE A 87 4.96 -12.53 -7.28
CA ILE A 87 3.70 -12.23 -6.56
C ILE A 87 3.76 -10.84 -5.90
N LEU A 88 4.86 -10.52 -5.20
CA LEU A 88 5.04 -9.20 -4.58
C LEU A 88 5.05 -8.09 -5.63
N TYR A 89 5.73 -8.27 -6.77
CA TYR A 89 5.74 -7.29 -7.86
C TYR A 89 4.33 -7.06 -8.44
N ILE A 90 3.54 -8.11 -8.63
CA ILE A 90 2.17 -7.99 -9.13
C ILE A 90 1.31 -7.18 -8.14
N ILE A 91 1.44 -7.45 -6.84
CA ILE A 91 0.73 -6.70 -5.78
C ILE A 91 1.11 -5.22 -5.83
N VAL A 92 2.41 -4.91 -5.91
CA VAL A 92 2.89 -3.52 -5.99
C VAL A 92 2.41 -2.84 -7.28
N THR A 93 2.35 -3.56 -8.40
CA THR A 93 1.82 -3.04 -9.67
C THR A 93 0.33 -2.73 -9.58
N LYS A 94 -0.46 -3.63 -8.97
CA LYS A 94 -1.89 -3.36 -8.73
C LYS A 94 -2.10 -2.11 -7.89
N TYR A 95 -1.29 -1.93 -6.85
CA TYR A 95 -1.32 -0.72 -6.05
C TYR A 95 -0.95 0.52 -6.88
N ALA A 96 0.13 0.47 -7.67
CA ALA A 96 0.55 1.58 -8.53
C ALA A 96 -0.56 2.01 -9.51
N ASN A 97 -1.31 1.05 -10.05
CA ASN A 97 -2.44 1.28 -10.95
C ASN A 97 -3.74 1.72 -10.26
N GLY A 98 -3.76 1.83 -8.93
CA GLY A 98 -4.97 2.16 -8.16
C GLY A 98 -6.01 1.03 -8.12
N GLU A 99 -5.62 -0.22 -8.41
CA GLU A 99 -6.49 -1.40 -8.35
C GLU A 99 -6.63 -1.95 -6.92
N THR A 100 -5.80 -1.48 -5.98
CA THR A 100 -5.90 -1.77 -4.55
C THR A 100 -5.38 -0.60 -3.71
N GLU A 101 -5.96 -0.40 -2.53
CA GLU A 101 -5.51 0.58 -1.53
C GLU A 101 -4.62 -0.05 -0.43
N ASP A 102 -4.60 -1.39 -0.32
CA ASP A 102 -3.81 -2.11 0.68
C ASP A 102 -3.05 -3.29 0.07
N VAL A 103 -1.72 -3.15 0.00
CA VAL A 103 -0.80 -4.24 -0.41
C VAL A 103 -0.70 -5.36 0.64
N GLY A 104 -1.23 -5.12 1.85
CA GLY A 104 -1.33 -6.09 2.93
C GLY A 104 -2.47 -7.11 2.77
N ASP A 105 -3.39 -6.89 1.84
CA ASP A 105 -4.60 -7.70 1.71
C ASP A 105 -4.32 -9.04 1.01
N THR A 106 -4.55 -10.14 1.73
CA THR A 106 -4.39 -11.49 1.19
C THR A 106 -5.43 -11.86 0.14
N GLU A 107 -6.56 -11.14 0.06
CA GLU A 107 -7.57 -11.35 -0.99
C GLU A 107 -7.03 -10.98 -2.39
N LEU A 108 -5.93 -10.22 -2.47
CA LEU A 108 -5.24 -9.93 -3.73
C LEU A 108 -4.77 -11.20 -4.46
N LEU A 109 -4.50 -12.29 -3.72
CA LEU A 109 -4.11 -13.57 -4.31
C LEU A 109 -5.27 -14.27 -5.05
N LYS A 110 -6.51 -13.84 -4.83
CA LYS A 110 -7.73 -14.44 -5.42
C LYS A 110 -8.22 -13.70 -6.67
N VAL A 111 -7.53 -12.65 -7.10
CA VAL A 111 -7.87 -11.88 -8.30
C VAL A 111 -6.82 -12.05 -9.41
N PRO A 112 -7.16 -11.87 -10.70
CA PRO A 112 -6.17 -11.89 -11.78
C PRO A 112 -5.05 -10.85 -11.61
N PRO A 113 -3.82 -11.14 -12.08
CA PRO A 113 -3.40 -12.42 -12.67
C PRO A 113 -3.01 -13.48 -11.61
N LEU A 114 -2.97 -13.13 -10.32
CA LEU A 114 -2.48 -14.04 -9.27
C LEU A 114 -3.30 -15.32 -9.17
N ARG A 115 -4.64 -15.24 -9.23
CA ARG A 115 -5.49 -16.43 -9.21
C ARG A 115 -5.26 -17.40 -10.38
N GLU A 116 -4.65 -16.93 -11.46
CA GLU A 116 -4.35 -17.72 -12.66
C GLU A 116 -2.97 -18.40 -12.54
N GLN A 117 -2.11 -17.89 -11.64
CA GLN A 117 -0.80 -18.48 -11.34
C GLN A 117 -0.89 -19.63 -10.33
N GLY A 118 -1.98 -19.73 -9.55
CA GLY A 118 -2.20 -20.84 -8.64
C GLY A 118 -3.33 -20.58 -7.63
N THR A 119 -3.64 -21.61 -6.86
CA THR A 119 -4.54 -21.51 -5.71
C THR A 119 -3.90 -20.70 -4.57
N PHE A 120 -4.73 -20.18 -3.66
CA PHE A 120 -4.23 -19.50 -2.46
C PHE A 120 -3.21 -20.34 -1.67
N MET A 121 -3.41 -21.66 -1.61
CA MET A 121 -2.49 -22.57 -0.90
C MET A 121 -1.13 -22.66 -1.61
N GLU A 122 -1.12 -22.78 -2.93
CA GLU A 122 0.12 -22.83 -3.73
C GLU A 122 0.88 -21.50 -3.68
N LEU A 123 0.16 -20.38 -3.84
CA LEU A 123 0.75 -19.04 -3.79
C LEU A 123 1.31 -18.72 -2.40
N SER A 124 0.56 -19.02 -1.33
CA SER A 124 1.07 -18.85 0.04
C SER A 124 2.23 -19.80 0.35
N GLY A 125 2.26 -20.98 -0.26
CA GLY A 125 3.38 -21.92 -0.20
C GLY A 125 4.71 -21.32 -0.66
N GLN A 126 4.69 -20.38 -1.63
CA GLN A 126 5.90 -19.69 -2.10
C GLN A 126 6.61 -18.87 -1.00
N PHE A 127 5.86 -18.49 0.05
CA PHE A 127 6.37 -17.75 1.20
C PHE A 127 6.70 -18.66 2.39
N GLY A 128 6.41 -19.97 2.32
CA GLY A 128 6.47 -20.88 3.46
C GLY A 128 5.14 -21.02 4.22
N GLY A 129 4.02 -20.65 3.58
CA GLY A 129 2.66 -20.80 4.09
C GLY A 129 1.98 -19.48 4.46
N GLY A 130 0.68 -19.56 4.79
CA GLY A 130 -0.18 -18.38 4.98
C GLY A 130 0.28 -17.39 6.07
N THR A 131 0.93 -17.87 7.13
CA THR A 131 1.50 -16.97 8.16
C THR A 131 2.68 -16.18 7.61
N LYS A 132 3.62 -16.83 6.91
CA LYS A 132 4.76 -16.16 6.30
C LYS A 132 4.38 -15.24 5.16
N LEU A 133 3.33 -15.57 4.41
CA LEU A 133 2.72 -14.66 3.45
C LEU A 133 2.24 -13.38 4.14
N ARG A 134 1.45 -13.49 5.23
CA ARG A 134 0.95 -12.31 5.96
C ARG A 134 2.08 -11.46 6.53
N GLU A 135 3.13 -12.09 7.05
CA GLU A 135 4.35 -11.38 7.49
C GLU A 135 4.99 -10.61 6.33
N ALA A 136 5.17 -11.25 5.18
CA ALA A 136 5.76 -10.63 3.99
C ALA A 136 4.92 -9.45 3.46
N LEU A 137 3.59 -9.58 3.38
CA LEU A 137 2.69 -8.50 2.95
C LEU A 137 2.63 -7.36 3.98
N GLY A 138 2.73 -7.68 5.27
CA GLY A 138 2.85 -6.69 6.34
C GLY A 138 4.13 -5.86 6.21
N GLU A 139 5.28 -6.51 6.04
CA GLU A 139 6.56 -5.84 5.81
C GLU A 139 6.54 -5.04 4.51
N LEU A 140 5.98 -5.58 3.42
CA LEU A 140 5.78 -4.86 2.16
C LEU A 140 5.01 -3.55 2.38
N ARG A 141 3.94 -3.58 3.17
CA ARG A 141 3.14 -2.38 3.52
C ARG A 141 3.94 -1.37 4.35
N GLU A 142 4.73 -1.85 5.31
CA GLU A 142 5.60 -0.98 6.12
C GLU A 142 6.63 -0.25 5.26
N LEU A 143 7.28 -0.99 4.36
CA LEU A 143 8.26 -0.47 3.41
C LEU A 143 7.60 0.49 2.41
N LEU A 144 6.41 0.14 1.89
CA LEU A 144 5.66 0.97 0.97
C LEU A 144 5.43 2.37 1.54
N TYR A 145 5.08 2.47 2.84
CA TYR A 145 4.79 3.74 3.51
C TYR A 145 5.97 4.36 4.28
N LYS A 146 7.22 3.95 4.01
CA LYS A 146 8.41 4.60 4.59
C LYS A 146 8.47 6.09 4.20
N LEU A 147 8.83 6.95 5.16
CA LEU A 147 9.03 8.40 4.94
C LEU A 147 10.44 8.63 4.41
#